data_AF-A0A1A8JEZ4-F1
#
_entry.id   AF-A0A1A8JEZ4-F1
#
_cell.length_a   1.000
_cell.length_b   1.000
_cell.length_c   1.000
_cell.angle_alpha   90.00
_cell.angle_beta   90.00
_cell.angle_gamma   90.00
#
_symmetry.space_group_name_H-M   'P 1'
#
loop_
_entity.id
_entity.type
_entity.pdbx_description
1 polymer ?
#
loop_
_entity_poly.entity_id
_entity_poly.type
_entity_poly.pdbx_seq_one_letter_code
_entity_poly.pdbx_strand_id
1 'polypeptide(L)'
;LDPLMGMMFFTDYGTVAKVERCNMDGTNRTRLVDYNIEQPTAVALDVVKKLVYWADAYLDYIDVVDYQGRNRHTIIHGNQVSYI
;
A
#
# COMPACT_ATOMS: atom_id res chain seq x y z
N LEU A 1 -6.10 9.42 2.65
CA LEU A 1 -5.94 10.31 3.84
C LEU A 1 -6.82 9.78 4.97
N ASP A 2 -6.38 9.89 6.23
CA ASP A 2 -7.21 9.70 7.43
C ASP A 2 -7.14 10.97 8.29
N PRO A 3 -8.06 11.94 8.08
CA PRO A 3 -8.05 13.22 8.79
C PRO A 3 -8.29 13.10 10.29
N LEU A 4 -9.01 12.07 10.73
CA LEU A 4 -9.29 11.85 12.16
C LEU A 4 -8.01 11.49 12.94
N MET A 5 -7.01 10.96 12.24
CA MET A 5 -5.70 10.66 12.80
C MET A 5 -4.59 11.62 12.34
N GLY A 6 -4.92 12.59 11.48
CA GLY A 6 -3.93 13.51 10.89
C GLY A 6 -2.89 12.80 10.01
N MET A 7 -3.25 11.68 9.36
CA MET A 7 -2.32 10.84 8.60
C MET A 7 -2.59 10.85 7.08
N MET A 8 -1.52 10.84 6.29
CA MET A 8 -1.56 10.60 4.85
C MET A 8 -0.84 9.30 4.50
N PHE A 9 -1.34 8.63 3.46
CA PHE A 9 -0.84 7.36 2.94
C PHE A 9 -0.69 7.49 1.44
N PHE A 10 0.41 6.99 0.89
CA PHE A 10 0.74 7.15 -0.52
C PHE A 10 1.63 6.02 -1.01
N THR A 11 1.61 5.77 -2.32
CA THR A 11 2.55 4.90 -3.01
C THR A 11 3.72 5.73 -3.54
N ASP A 12 4.91 5.16 -3.52
CA ASP A 12 6.10 5.73 -4.14
C ASP A 12 6.73 4.63 -5.01
N TYR A 13 6.64 4.79 -6.33
CA TYR A 13 7.29 3.89 -7.28
C TYR A 13 8.82 4.04 -7.23
N GLY A 14 9.31 5.28 -7.05
CA GLY A 14 10.70 5.76 -7.02
C GLY A 14 11.84 4.77 -7.35
N THR A 15 12.94 4.86 -6.60
CA THR A 15 14.08 3.92 -6.72
C THR A 15 13.81 2.62 -5.96
N VAL A 16 12.98 2.68 -4.93
CA VAL A 16 12.53 1.55 -4.13
C VAL A 16 11.03 1.69 -3.98
N ALA A 17 10.29 0.83 -4.66
CA ALA A 17 8.84 0.78 -4.61
C ALA A 17 8.38 0.53 -3.16
N LYS A 18 7.37 1.28 -2.73
CA LYS A 18 6.91 1.24 -1.34
C LYS A 18 5.52 1.84 -1.17
N VAL A 19 4.86 1.41 -0.10
CA VAL A 19 3.69 2.08 0.49
C VAL A 19 4.15 2.79 1.76
N GLU A 20 3.83 4.07 1.89
CA GLU A 20 4.29 4.91 2.99
C GLU A 20 3.14 5.62 3.69
N ARG A 21 3.41 6.02 4.94
CA ARG A 21 2.56 6.87 5.76
C ARG A 21 3.38 7.99 6.36
N CYS A 22 2.81 9.18 6.46
CA CYS A 22 3.31 10.25 7.32
C CYS A 22 2.13 11.02 7.94
N ASN A 23 2.44 11.93 8.85
CA ASN A 23 1.49 12.96 9.26
C ASN A 23 1.15 13.85 8.06
N MET A 24 -0.02 14.50 8.06
CA MET A 24 -0.45 15.39 6.96
C MET A 24 0.44 16.63 6.79
N ASP A 25 1.28 16.97 7.78
CA ASP A 25 2.31 18.00 7.70
C ASP A 25 3.64 17.46 7.10
N GLY A 26 3.68 16.19 6.70
CA GLY A 26 4.85 15.51 6.15
C GLY A 26 5.80 14.91 7.19
N THR A 27 5.58 15.12 8.49
CA THR A 27 6.44 14.58 9.56
C THR A 27 6.17 13.09 9.82
N ASN A 28 7.08 12.42 10.56
CA ASN A 28 6.93 11.01 10.95
C ASN A 28 6.72 10.04 9.77
N ARG A 29 7.42 10.26 8.66
CA ARG A 29 7.38 9.38 7.48
C ARG A 29 7.89 7.98 7.82
N THR A 30 7.07 6.99 7.53
CA THR A 30 7.29 5.57 7.84
C THR A 30 7.00 4.74 6.58
N ARG A 31 7.87 3.77 6.27
CA ARG A 31 7.62 2.75 5.26
C ARG A 31 6.74 1.66 5.85
N LEU A 32 5.57 1.45 5.27
CA LEU A 32 4.65 0.39 5.69
C LEU A 32 4.98 -0.91 4.96
N VAL A 33 5.33 -0.82 3.68
CA VAL A 33 5.68 -1.96 2.83
C VAL A 33 6.82 -1.53 1.91
N ASP A 34 7.89 -2.33 1.86
CA ASP A 34 9.07 -2.12 1.02
C ASP A 34 9.64 -3.44 0.45
N TYR A 35 8.84 -4.52 0.50
CA TYR A 35 9.18 -5.84 -0.03
C TYR A 35 8.02 -6.40 -0.85
N ASN A 36 8.31 -7.26 -1.83
CA ASN A 36 7.32 -7.86 -2.73
C ASN A 36 6.35 -6.81 -3.31
N ILE A 37 6.91 -5.72 -3.82
CA ILE A 37 6.23 -4.53 -4.33
C ILE A 37 7.12 -3.94 -5.43
N GLU A 38 6.54 -3.64 -6.59
CA GLU A 38 7.27 -3.25 -7.80
C GLU A 38 6.65 -2.03 -8.46
N GLN A 39 5.35 -2.05 -8.76
CA GLN A 39 4.64 -0.93 -9.38
C GLN A 39 3.35 -0.59 -8.63
N PRO A 40 3.45 -0.01 -7.42
CA PRO A 40 2.27 0.38 -6.64
C PRO A 40 1.61 1.63 -7.25
N THR A 41 0.47 1.44 -7.89
CA THR A 41 -0.19 2.49 -8.71
C THR A 41 -1.37 3.16 -8.02
N ALA A 42 -2.00 2.48 -7.06
CA ALA A 42 -3.15 2.99 -6.35
C ALA A 42 -3.08 2.66 -4.85
N VAL A 43 -3.68 3.51 -4.02
CA VAL A 43 -3.85 3.29 -2.58
C VAL A 43 -5.26 3.66 -2.15
N ALA A 44 -5.85 2.83 -1.29
CA ALA A 44 -7.15 3.07 -0.66
C ALA A 44 -7.09 2.72 0.83
N LEU A 45 -7.97 3.32 1.64
CA LEU A 45 -7.98 3.14 3.09
C LEU A 45 -9.35 2.66 3.56
N ASP A 46 -9.35 1.69 4.48
CA ASP A 46 -10.47 1.47 5.39
C ASP A 46 -10.14 2.19 6.71
N VAL A 47 -10.71 3.38 6.86
CA VAL A 47 -10.45 4.25 8.02
C VAL A 47 -11.08 3.74 9.32
N VAL A 48 -12.07 2.85 9.25
CA VAL A 48 -12.71 2.26 10.43
C VAL A 48 -11.87 1.09 10.94
N LYS A 49 -11.46 0.20 10.03
CA LYS A 49 -10.63 -0.98 10.36
C LYS A 49 -9.14 -0.67 10.45
N LYS A 50 -8.71 0.54 10.08
CA LYS A 50 -7.31 0.97 10.03
C LYS A 50 -6.46 0.09 9.12
N LEU A 51 -6.95 -0.10 7.89
CA LEU A 51 -6.30 -0.88 6.84
C LEU A 51 -5.89 -0.01 5.65
N VAL A 52 -4.78 -0.40 5.02
CA VAL A 52 -4.22 0.24 3.83
C VAL A 52 -4.17 -0.79 2.72
N TYR A 53 -4.89 -0.53 1.65
CA TYR A 53 -4.93 -1.35 0.44
C TYR A 53 -4.09 -0.69 -0.64
N TRP A 54 -3.36 -1.48 -1.42
CA TRP A 54 -2.71 -0.99 -2.64
C TRP A 54 -2.81 -1.99 -3.77
N ALA A 55 -2.76 -1.48 -5.00
CA ALA A 55 -2.69 -2.29 -6.21
C ALA A 55 -1.27 -2.21 -6.78
N ASP A 56 -0.69 -3.37 -7.09
CA ASP A 56 0.58 -3.47 -7.80
C ASP A 56 0.31 -3.89 -9.26
N ALA A 57 0.65 -3.00 -10.20
CA ALA A 57 0.37 -3.22 -11.62
C ALA A 57 1.32 -4.22 -12.28
N TYR A 58 2.50 -4.46 -11.69
CA TYR A 58 3.49 -5.38 -12.25
C TYR A 58 3.36 -6.78 -11.65
N LEU A 59 3.16 -6.86 -10.33
CA LEU A 59 2.96 -8.12 -9.63
C LEU A 59 1.50 -8.61 -9.68
N ASP A 60 0.61 -7.83 -10.29
CA ASP A 60 -0.79 -8.18 -10.56
C ASP A 60 -1.55 -8.65 -9.31
N TYR A 61 -1.51 -7.85 -8.25
CA TYR A 61 -2.25 -8.14 -7.03
C TYR A 61 -2.86 -6.88 -6.40
N ILE A 62 -3.82 -7.11 -5.51
CA ILE A 62 -4.24 -6.14 -4.49
C ILE A 62 -3.94 -6.74 -3.12
N ASP A 63 -3.12 -6.04 -2.35
CA ASP A 63 -2.75 -6.43 -0.99
C ASP A 63 -3.27 -5.42 0.03
N VAL A 64 -3.34 -5.86 1.28
CA VAL A 64 -3.72 -5.04 2.43
C VAL A 64 -2.75 -5.22 3.59
N VAL A 65 -2.50 -4.16 4.35
CA VAL A 65 -1.82 -4.16 5.67
C VAL A 65 -2.59 -3.32 6.68
N ASP A 66 -2.30 -3.48 7.97
CA ASP A 66 -2.74 -2.51 8.97
C ASP A 66 -1.96 -1.18 8.88
N TYR A 67 -2.41 -0.14 9.59
CA TYR A 67 -1.75 1.16 9.60
C TYR A 67 -0.28 1.13 10.09
N GLN A 68 0.18 0.04 10.72
CA GLN A 68 1.58 -0.14 11.16
C GLN A 68 2.38 -1.03 10.20
N GLY A 69 1.84 -1.37 9.02
CA GLY A 69 2.51 -2.21 8.02
C GLY A 69 2.51 -3.70 8.36
N ARG A 70 1.69 -4.14 9.33
CA ARG A 70 1.62 -5.54 9.77
C ARG A 70 0.41 -6.24 9.15
N ASN A 71 0.33 -7.56 9.36
CA ASN A 71 -0.79 -8.40 8.95
C ASN A 71 -1.08 -8.30 7.44
N ARG A 72 -0.01 -8.37 6.64
CA ARG A 72 -0.12 -8.35 5.18
C ARG A 72 -0.97 -9.53 4.69
N HIS A 73 -1.95 -9.26 3.83
CA HIS A 73 -2.80 -10.27 3.22
C HIS A 73 -3.09 -9.89 1.76
N THR A 74 -3.04 -10.88 0.86
CA THR A 74 -3.42 -10.70 -0.54
C THR A 74 -4.92 -10.86 -0.72
N ILE A 75 -5.59 -9.80 -1.16
CA ILE A 75 -7.04 -9.80 -1.40
C ILE A 75 -7.36 -10.53 -2.70
N ILE A 76 -6.59 -10.21 -3.75
CA ILE A 76 -6.69 -10.87 -5.04
C ILE A 76 -5.32 -10.85 -5.70
N HIS A 77 -5.01 -11.94 -6.39
CA HIS A 77 -3.86 -12.05 -7.27
C HIS A 77 -4.41 -12.45 -8.63
N GLY A 78 -3.97 -11.78 -9.68
CA GLY A 78 -4.36 -12.12 -11.03
C GLY A 78 -3.92 -13.53 -11.38
N ASN A 79 -4.72 -14.18 -12.22
CA ASN A 79 -4.38 -15.50 -12.74
C ASN A 79 -3.33 -15.32 -13.83
N GLN A 80 -2.24 -16.09 -13.77
CA GLN A 80 -1.33 -16.21 -14.90
C GLN A 80 -2.13 -16.68 -16.13
N VAL A 81 -2.39 -15.77 -17.06
CA VAL A 81 -2.79 -16.16 -18.40
C VAL A 81 -1.51 -16.65 -19.06
N SER A 82 -1.30 -17.96 -19.08
CA SER A 82 -0.24 -18.56 -19.90
C SER A 82 -0.49 -18.14 -21.34
N TYR A 83 0.39 -17.32 -21.91
CA TYR A 83 0.44 -17.14 -23.35
C TYR A 83 0.92 -18.47 -23.95
N ILE A 84 -0.01 -19.36 -24.24
CA ILE A 84 0.16 -20.52 -25.14
C ILE A 84 -0.43 -20.18 -26.50
#